data_AF-A0A820SW17-F1
#
_entry.id   AF-A0A820SW17-F1
#
_cell.length_a   1.000
_cell.length_b   1.000
_cell.length_c   1.000
_cell.angle_alpha   90.00
_cell.angle_beta   90.00
_cell.angle_gamma   90.00
#
_symmetry.space_group_name_H-M   'P 1'
#
loop_
_entity.id
_entity.type
_entity.pdbx_description
1 polymer ?
#
loop_
_entity_poly.entity_id
_entity_poly.type
_entity_poly.pdbx_seq_one_letter_code
_entity_poly.pdbx_strand_id
1 'polypeptide(L)'
;IQIIYEDDSSSVRIRFDAAQPDDKGKYETLVKDSTITDKDGLRSQSVVIIVKPVPVLFTSDIQVSTADKDNIPEKTEVILTATINQEKGKVKWFLNNKEIKEDQNHKITIKNLQRQLTLKSSVIADTGIYSVKSDDDEQTIEILL
;
A
#
# COMPACT_ATOMS: atom_id res chain seq x y z
N ILE A 1 -17.34 13.27 7.90
CA ILE A 1 -17.83 14.28 6.95
C ILE A 1 -18.29 15.49 7.73
N GLN A 2 -17.62 16.63 7.59
CA GLN A 2 -18.14 17.89 8.10
C GLN A 2 -18.64 18.69 6.90
N ILE A 3 -19.96 18.86 6.81
CA ILE A 3 -20.55 19.77 5.82
C ILE A 3 -20.45 21.16 6.44
N ILE A 4 -19.47 21.94 5.99
CA ILE A 4 -19.30 23.32 6.43
C ILE A 4 -19.99 24.19 5.39
N TYR A 5 -21.08 24.81 5.82
CA TYR A 5 -21.71 25.89 5.07
C TYR A 5 -20.90 27.16 5.35
N GLU A 6 -19.99 27.51 4.43
CA GLU A 6 -19.38 28.83 4.40
C GLU A 6 -20.28 29.71 3.54
N ASP A 7 -21.09 30.56 4.16
CA ASP A 7 -21.91 31.55 3.45
C ASP A 7 -21.02 32.73 3.03
N ASP A 8 -20.16 32.49 2.04
CA ASP A 8 -19.51 33.54 1.25
C ASP A 8 -20.38 33.92 0.03
N SER A 9 -21.71 33.91 0.16
CA SER A 9 -22.70 34.36 -0.83
C SER A 9 -22.69 33.71 -2.22
N SER A 10 -21.75 32.80 -2.53
CA SER A 10 -21.57 32.30 -3.90
C SER A 10 -21.22 30.83 -4.04
N SER A 11 -20.87 30.12 -2.96
CA SER A 11 -20.45 28.72 -3.07
C SER A 11 -20.93 27.83 -1.91
N VAL A 12 -21.19 26.56 -2.23
CA VAL A 12 -21.42 25.48 -1.26
C VAL A 12 -20.26 24.51 -1.39
N ARG A 13 -19.61 24.16 -0.26
CA ARG A 13 -18.40 23.31 -0.25
C ARG A 13 -18.65 22.06 0.60
N ILE A 14 -18.15 20.92 0.13
CA ILE A 14 -18.06 19.67 0.91
C ILE A 14 -16.58 19.43 1.20
N ARG A 15 -16.21 19.33 2.48
CA ARG A 15 -14.83 19.10 2.92
C ARG A 15 -14.70 17.71 3.55
N PHE A 16 -13.65 17.00 3.16
CA PHE A 16 -13.24 15.72 3.75
C PHE A 16 -11.85 15.92 4.37
N ASP A 17 -11.77 15.96 5.70
CA ASP A 17 -10.47 16.17 6.37
C ASP A 17 -9.58 14.92 6.31
N ALA A 18 -10.18 13.72 6.29
CA ALA A 18 -9.48 12.44 6.15
C ALA A 18 -10.37 11.42 5.41
N ALA A 19 -10.39 11.51 4.08
CA ALA A 19 -11.25 10.67 3.24
C ALA A 19 -11.00 9.16 3.48
N GLN A 20 -12.08 8.42 3.74
CA GLN A 20 -12.10 6.97 3.94
C GLN A 20 -12.74 6.26 2.75
N PRO A 21 -12.49 4.95 2.55
CA PRO A 21 -13.14 4.20 1.47
C PRO A 21 -14.67 4.32 1.43
N ASP A 22 -15.31 4.54 2.58
CA ASP A 22 -16.76 4.68 2.72
C ASP A 22 -17.29 6.08 2.37
N ASP A 23 -16.40 7.09 2.24
CA ASP A 23 -16.74 8.43 1.72
C ASP A 23 -16.91 8.44 0.19
N LYS A 24 -16.69 7.31 -0.49
CA LYS A 24 -16.94 7.20 -1.93
C LYS A 24 -18.45 7.22 -2.19
N GLY A 25 -18.87 8.00 -3.18
CA GLY A 25 -20.28 8.09 -3.50
C GLY A 25 -20.64 9.23 -4.42
N LYS A 26 -21.92 9.28 -4.79
CA LYS A 26 -22.51 10.42 -5.48
C LYS A 26 -23.02 11.39 -4.43
N TYR A 27 -22.52 12.61 -4.47
CA TYR A 27 -22.98 13.73 -3.64
C TYR A 27 -23.77 14.68 -4.52
N GLU A 28 -24.92 15.13 -4.03
CA GLU A 28 -25.83 16.02 -4.75
C GLU A 28 -26.18 17.22 -3.87
N THR A 29 -25.96 18.41 -4.42
CA THR A 29 -26.38 19.67 -3.80
C THR A 29 -27.68 20.12 -4.43
N LEU A 30 -28.67 20.47 -3.60
CA LEU A 30 -29.95 21.03 -4.01
C LEU A 30 -30.01 22.50 -3.59
N VAL A 31 -30.26 23.39 -4.55
CA VAL A 31 -30.38 24.84 -4.31
C VAL A 31 -31.76 25.30 -4.75
N LYS A 32 -32.44 26.05 -3.89
CA LYS A 32 -33.71 26.68 -4.24
C LYS A 32 -33.46 27.94 -5.05
N ASP A 33 -33.96 27.97 -6.27
CA ASP A 33 -33.83 29.08 -7.21
C ASP A 33 -35.23 29.67 -7.44
N SER A 34 -35.46 30.87 -6.90
CA SER A 34 -36.76 31.56 -6.95
C SER A 34 -37.18 31.97 -8.37
N THR A 35 -36.29 31.86 -9.35
CA THR A 35 -36.60 32.12 -10.76
C THR A 35 -37.17 30.90 -11.49
N ILE A 36 -37.12 29.72 -10.87
CA ILE A 36 -37.65 28.47 -11.43
C ILE A 36 -39.11 28.29 -11.00
N THR A 37 -40.00 28.13 -11.99
CA THR A 37 -41.46 28.07 -11.81
C THR A 37 -42.03 26.64 -11.76
N ASP A 38 -41.18 25.62 -11.85
CA ASP A 38 -41.57 24.22 -11.59
C ASP A 38 -41.90 24.00 -10.11
N LYS A 39 -42.68 22.94 -9.83
CA LYS A 39 -43.38 22.71 -8.55
C LYS A 39 -42.50 22.76 -7.29
N ASP A 40 -41.19 22.52 -7.42
CA ASP A 40 -40.24 22.52 -6.30
C ASP A 40 -39.23 23.70 -6.32
N GLY A 41 -39.05 24.36 -7.47
CA GLY A 41 -38.11 25.50 -7.61
C GLY A 41 -36.64 25.15 -7.28
N LEU A 42 -36.20 23.91 -7.52
CA LEU A 42 -34.87 23.42 -7.15
C LEU A 42 -33.96 23.23 -8.37
N ARG A 43 -32.68 23.56 -8.22
CA ARG A 43 -31.57 23.14 -9.09
C ARG A 43 -30.73 22.13 -8.35
N SER A 44 -30.19 21.14 -9.06
CA SER A 44 -29.21 20.24 -8.49
C SER A 44 -27.92 20.19 -9.28
N GLN A 45 -26.82 19.92 -8.57
CA GLN A 45 -25.55 19.55 -9.16
C GLN A 45 -25.01 18.34 -8.42
N SER A 46 -24.50 17.37 -9.18
CA SER A 46 -23.95 16.13 -8.63
C SER A 46 -22.47 16.00 -8.94
N VAL A 47 -21.72 15.44 -7.99
CA VAL A 47 -20.33 15.02 -8.16
C VAL A 47 -20.17 13.59 -7.66
N VAL A 48 -19.34 12.79 -8.35
CA VAL A 48 -18.96 11.46 -7.88
C VAL A 48 -17.57 11.55 -7.26
N ILE A 49 -17.47 11.17 -6.00
CA ILE A 49 -16.21 11.11 -5.26
C ILE A 49 -15.73 9.67 -5.23
N ILE A 50 -14.49 9.47 -5.64
CA ILE A 50 -13.79 8.18 -5.60
C ILE A 50 -12.62 8.34 -4.64
N VAL A 51 -12.62 7.55 -3.56
CA VAL A 51 -11.50 7.48 -2.64
C VAL A 51 -10.62 6.30 -3.06
N LYS A 52 -9.40 6.60 -3.52
CA LYS A 52 -8.40 5.57 -3.85
C LYS A 52 -7.70 5.12 -2.56
N PRO A 53 -7.45 3.81 -2.37
CA PRO A 53 -6.62 3.36 -1.27
C PRO A 53 -5.21 3.95 -1.40
N VAL A 54 -4.57 4.20 -0.26
CA VAL A 54 -3.15 4.62 -0.26
C VAL A 54 -2.32 3.45 -0.79
N PRO A 55 -1.43 3.65 -1.77
CA PRO A 55 -0.62 2.56 -2.32
C PRO A 55 0.39 2.07 -1.29
N VAL A 56 0.63 0.75 -1.26
CA VAL A 56 1.61 0.11 -0.39
C VAL A 56 2.98 0.17 -1.06
N LEU A 57 3.81 1.11 -0.63
CA LEU A 57 5.12 1.38 -1.22
C LEU A 57 6.25 0.96 -0.29
N PHE A 58 7.38 0.55 -0.88
CA PHE A 58 8.61 0.32 -0.12
C PHE A 58 9.30 1.64 0.19
N THR A 59 9.72 1.82 1.44
CA THR A 59 10.30 3.09 1.93
C THR A 59 11.81 3.04 2.09
N SER A 60 12.43 1.88 1.85
CA SER A 60 13.87 1.66 1.93
C SER A 60 14.24 0.46 1.08
N ASP A 61 15.50 0.38 0.63
CA ASP A 61 16.02 -0.81 -0.04
C ASP A 61 16.02 -2.04 0.89
N ILE A 62 16.00 -3.23 0.28
CA ILE A 62 16.08 -4.50 1.00
C ILE A 62 17.40 -4.57 1.78
N GLN A 63 17.29 -4.81 3.09
CA GLN A 63 18.45 -5.04 3.96
C GLN A 63 18.71 -6.54 4.09
N VAL A 64 19.99 -6.93 4.02
CA VAL A 64 20.46 -8.31 4.22
C VAL A 64 21.19 -8.39 5.56
N SER A 65 20.96 -9.45 6.33
CA SER A 65 21.61 -9.61 7.65
C SER A 65 23.09 -10.00 7.59
N THR A 66 23.60 -10.43 6.43
CA THR A 66 25.00 -10.79 6.22
C THR A 66 25.81 -9.57 5.75
N ALA A 67 27.11 -9.57 6.03
CA ALA A 67 27.98 -8.46 5.64
C ALA A 67 28.33 -8.45 4.15
N ASP A 68 28.43 -9.64 3.56
CA ASP A 68 28.68 -9.85 2.14
C ASP A 68 27.49 -10.60 1.55
N LYS A 69 26.76 -9.95 0.65
CA LYS A 69 25.61 -10.54 -0.06
C LYS A 69 26.04 -11.28 -1.32
N ASP A 70 27.28 -11.08 -1.77
CA ASP A 70 27.85 -11.64 -2.99
C ASP A 70 28.71 -12.88 -2.66
N ASN A 71 28.81 -13.26 -1.39
CA ASN A 71 29.54 -14.43 -0.89
C ASN A 71 29.02 -14.87 0.50
N ILE A 72 27.84 -15.49 0.54
CA ILE A 72 27.23 -15.99 1.78
C ILE A 72 27.63 -17.46 2.01
N PRO A 73 28.34 -17.79 3.11
CA PRO A 73 28.70 -19.18 3.40
C PRO A 73 27.47 -20.08 3.52
N GLU A 74 27.59 -21.34 3.08
CA GLU A 74 26.54 -22.34 3.31
C GLU A 74 26.21 -22.50 4.80
N LYS A 75 24.97 -22.92 5.07
CA LYS A 75 24.41 -23.14 6.42
C LYS A 75 24.35 -21.86 7.26
N THR A 76 24.37 -20.70 6.62
CA THR A 76 24.19 -19.40 7.27
C THR A 76 22.71 -19.07 7.33
N GLU A 77 22.27 -18.49 8.46
CA GLU A 77 20.95 -17.87 8.54
C GLU A 77 20.99 -16.48 7.86
N VAL A 78 20.09 -16.27 6.90
CA VAL A 78 19.98 -15.00 6.14
C VAL A 78 18.60 -14.40 6.38
N ILE A 79 18.55 -13.13 6.72
CA ILE A 79 17.31 -12.37 6.92
C ILE A 79 17.27 -11.22 5.92
N LEU A 80 16.27 -11.24 5.05
CA LEU A 80 15.93 -10.14 4.16
C LEU A 80 14.83 -9.30 4.79
N THR A 81 15.06 -8.01 4.91
CA THR A 81 14.11 -7.07 5.51
C THR A 81 13.75 -5.96 4.53
N ALA A 82 12.46 -5.82 4.26
CA ALA A 82 11.89 -4.70 3.52
C ALA A 82 11.00 -3.86 4.44
N THR A 83 10.95 -2.55 4.24
CA THR A 83 10.10 -1.63 5.02
C THR A 83 9.05 -1.02 4.10
N ILE A 84 7.79 -1.02 4.53
CA ILE A 84 6.67 -0.45 3.77
C ILE A 84 6.02 0.72 4.50
N ASN A 85 5.30 1.57 3.78
CA ASN A 85 4.64 2.77 4.31
C ASN A 85 3.35 2.50 5.13
N GLN A 86 2.89 1.25 5.23
CA GLN A 86 1.61 0.91 5.85
C GLN A 86 1.68 -0.40 6.66
N GLU A 87 1.31 -0.37 7.95
CA GLU A 87 1.37 -1.55 8.83
C GLU A 87 0.52 -2.73 8.36
N LYS A 88 -0.63 -2.45 7.74
CA LYS A 88 -1.56 -3.46 7.20
C LYS A 88 -1.23 -3.87 5.76
N GLY A 89 -0.22 -3.27 5.14
CA GLY A 89 0.20 -3.59 3.79
C GLY A 89 0.69 -5.04 3.68
N LYS A 90 0.35 -5.71 2.59
CA LYS A 90 0.72 -7.11 2.33
C LYS A 90 1.82 -7.14 1.29
N VAL A 91 2.75 -8.08 1.46
CA VAL A 91 3.80 -8.35 0.48
C VAL A 91 3.98 -9.85 0.28
N LYS A 92 4.60 -10.23 -0.83
CA LYS A 92 5.02 -11.59 -1.15
C LYS A 92 6.50 -11.60 -1.52
N TRP A 93 7.19 -12.66 -1.12
CA TRP A 93 8.58 -12.89 -1.46
C TRP A 93 8.71 -13.91 -2.59
N PHE A 94 9.72 -13.74 -3.45
CA PHE A 94 10.01 -14.66 -4.54
C PHE A 94 11.52 -14.85 -4.67
N LEU A 95 11.93 -16.04 -5.10
CA LEU A 95 13.28 -16.35 -5.58
C LEU A 95 13.18 -16.70 -7.05
N ASN A 96 13.89 -15.98 -7.92
CA ASN A 96 13.89 -16.20 -9.37
C ASN A 96 12.47 -16.28 -9.94
N ASN A 97 11.62 -15.32 -9.55
CA ASN A 97 10.19 -15.22 -9.90
C ASN A 97 9.28 -16.35 -9.38
N LYS A 98 9.78 -17.27 -8.56
CA LYS A 98 8.97 -18.29 -7.89
C LYS A 98 8.59 -17.84 -6.48
N GLU A 99 7.29 -17.81 -6.19
CA GLU A 99 6.78 -17.39 -4.88
C GLU A 99 7.35 -18.30 -3.78
N ILE A 100 7.92 -17.67 -2.76
CA ILE A 100 8.41 -18.33 -1.55
C ILE A 100 7.23 -18.39 -0.58
N LYS A 101 6.92 -19.59 -0.12
CA LYS A 101 5.94 -19.83 0.94
C LYS A 101 6.69 -20.29 2.18
N GLU A 102 6.08 -20.08 3.34
CA GLU A 102 6.66 -20.60 4.59
C GLU A 102 6.77 -22.12 4.53
N ASP A 103 7.93 -22.62 4.93
CA ASP A 103 8.23 -24.05 5.00
C ASP A 103 9.25 -24.33 6.13
N GLN A 104 9.94 -25.46 6.06
CA GLN A 104 10.93 -25.82 7.07
C GLN A 104 12.15 -24.88 7.05
N ASN A 105 12.57 -24.36 5.89
CA ASN A 105 13.74 -23.50 5.74
C ASN A 105 13.41 -22.00 5.62
N HIS A 106 12.20 -21.65 5.19
CA HIS A 106 11.73 -20.29 4.97
C HIS A 106 10.69 -19.88 6.02
N LYS A 107 10.90 -18.72 6.66
CA LYS A 107 9.94 -18.11 7.59
C LYS A 107 9.64 -16.68 7.17
N ILE A 108 8.37 -16.28 7.18
CA ILE A 108 7.95 -14.91 6.82
C ILE A 108 7.38 -14.24 8.06
N THR A 109 7.95 -13.13 8.49
CA THR A 109 7.53 -12.41 9.71
C THR A 109 7.17 -10.97 9.42
N ILE A 110 6.11 -10.49 10.07
CA ILE A 110 5.68 -9.09 10.05
C ILE A 110 6.07 -8.43 11.38
N LYS A 111 6.77 -7.30 11.32
CA LYS A 111 7.15 -6.50 12.49
C LYS A 111 6.87 -5.02 12.23
N ASN A 112 5.72 -4.52 12.67
CA ASN A 112 5.25 -3.16 12.35
C ASN A 112 5.28 -2.91 10.83
N LEU A 113 6.10 -1.97 10.38
CA LEU A 113 6.33 -1.63 8.97
C LEU A 113 7.31 -2.56 8.24
N GLN A 114 7.99 -3.46 8.95
CA GLN A 114 8.96 -4.38 8.37
C GLN A 114 8.31 -5.70 7.93
N ARG A 115 8.80 -6.22 6.80
CA ARG A 115 8.48 -7.52 6.23
C ARG A 115 9.79 -8.28 6.14
N GLN A 116 9.86 -9.43 6.81
CA GLN A 116 11.08 -10.23 6.89
C GLN A 116 10.87 -11.59 6.25
N LEU A 117 11.82 -11.99 5.41
CA LEU A 117 12.02 -13.38 5.00
C LEU A 117 13.29 -13.89 5.68
N THR A 118 13.16 -14.96 6.45
CA THR A 118 14.29 -15.66 7.09
C THR A 118 14.51 -16.98 6.38
N LEU A 119 15.71 -17.14 5.83
CA LEU A 119 16.29 -18.40 5.37
C LEU A 119 17.12 -18.98 6.50
N LYS A 120 16.69 -20.09 7.11
CA LYS A 120 17.31 -20.63 8.33
C LYS A 120 18.69 -21.23 8.09
N SER A 121 18.87 -21.86 6.93
CA SER A 121 20.13 -22.50 6.55
C SER A 121 20.31 -22.41 5.04
N SER A 122 21.25 -21.57 4.62
CA SER A 122 21.54 -21.30 3.21
C SER A 122 22.17 -22.50 2.49
N VAL A 123 21.74 -22.78 1.26
CA VAL A 123 22.33 -23.76 0.34
C VAL A 123 22.54 -23.16 -1.05
N ILE A 124 23.41 -23.72 -1.88
CA ILE A 124 23.73 -23.19 -3.24
C ILE A 124 22.47 -22.92 -4.08
N ALA A 125 21.39 -23.70 -3.91
CA ALA A 125 20.14 -23.51 -4.63
C ALA A 125 19.37 -22.22 -4.23
N ASP A 126 19.74 -21.58 -3.12
CA ASP A 126 19.16 -20.32 -2.62
C ASP A 126 19.81 -19.10 -3.28
N THR A 127 20.83 -19.28 -4.12
CA THR A 127 21.43 -18.20 -4.93
C THR A 127 20.45 -17.70 -5.99
N GLY A 128 20.38 -16.38 -6.14
CA GLY A 128 19.63 -15.75 -7.21
C GLY A 128 19.01 -14.41 -6.82
N ILE A 129 18.01 -14.01 -7.61
CA ILE A 129 17.31 -12.74 -7.43
C ILE A 129 16.11 -12.95 -6.51
N TYR A 130 16.19 -12.36 -5.33
CA TYR A 130 15.07 -12.23 -4.42
C TYR A 130 14.25 -10.99 -4.78
N SER A 131 12.93 -11.12 -4.78
CA SER A 131 12.03 -9.98 -4.91
C SER A 131 10.99 -9.97 -3.81
N VAL A 132 10.60 -8.76 -3.41
CA VAL A 132 9.48 -8.51 -2.50
C VAL A 132 8.48 -7.61 -3.21
N LYS A 133 7.22 -8.05 -3.28
CA LYS A 133 6.17 -7.39 -4.08
C LYS A 133 4.97 -7.06 -3.21
N SER A 134 4.48 -5.82 -3.30
CA SER A 134 3.12 -5.45 -2.91
C SER A 134 2.21 -5.46 -4.15
N ASP A 135 0.94 -5.06 -4.01
CA ASP A 135 0.07 -4.86 -5.17
C ASP A 135 0.44 -3.60 -5.98
N ASP A 136 1.23 -2.70 -5.40
CA ASP A 136 1.53 -1.38 -5.95
C ASP A 136 3.02 -1.15 -6.27
N ASP A 137 3.92 -2.01 -5.79
CA ASP A 137 5.37 -1.78 -5.82
C ASP A 137 6.18 -3.10 -5.75
N GLU A 138 7.44 -3.06 -6.17
CA GLU A 138 8.37 -4.20 -6.15
C GLU A 138 9.82 -3.74 -5.94
N GLN A 139 10.55 -4.49 -5.10
CA GLN A 139 12.01 -4.37 -4.98
C GLN A 139 12.69 -5.71 -5.20
N THR A 140 13.93 -5.66 -5.70
CA THR A 140 14.74 -6.84 -5.99
C THR A 140 16.14 -6.72 -5.40
N ILE A 141 16.72 -7.84 -4.98
CA ILE A 141 18.13 -7.95 -4.58
C ILE A 141 18.70 -9.28 -5.04
N GLU A 142 19.91 -9.27 -5.58
CA GLU A 142 20.65 -10.48 -5.90
C GLU A 142 21.49 -10.92 -4.69
N ILE A 143 21.48 -12.23 -4.44
CA ILE A 143 22.25 -12.89 -3.37
C ILE A 143 23.03 -14.05 -3.97
N LEU A 144 24.31 -14.13 -3.62
CA LEU A 144 25.22 -15.21 -4.01
C LEU A 144 25.75 -15.92 -2.76
N LEU A 145 25.79 -17.25 -2.84
CA LEU A 145 26.41 -18.11 -1.83
C LEU A 145 27.80 -18.57 -2.30
#